data_AF-A0A1E5GQ22-F1
#
_entry.id   AF-A0A1E5GQ22-F1
#
_cell.length_a   1.000
_cell.length_b   1.000
_cell.length_c   1.000
_cell.angle_alpha   90.00
_cell.angle_beta   90.00
_cell.angle_gamma   90.00
#
_symmetry.space_group_name_H-M   'P 1'
#
loop_
_entity.id
_entity.type
_entity.pdbx_description
1 polymer ?
#
loop_
_entity_poly.entity_id
_entity_poly.type
_entity_poly.pdbx_seq_one_letter_code
_entity_poly.pdbx_strand_id
1 'polypeptide(L)'
;MENFLEKQQEFFFNFLTDSIDNFLLDHSDETFYAFILDCNIHEEGEINLCFNTTELWQETTDYYTNKGYTEQQISEMKYNSSDWDEDQRFTSLHLFDDWVEDDENIALVLDWLCQQMVLFLDSETFQRIAKTEDFKLLVYDHNEDSSDSQERFEKITMSEIFQIE
;
A
#
# COMPACT_ATOMS: atom_id res chain seq x y z
N MET A 1 -13.00 10.63 15.67
CA MET A 1 -12.44 10.06 14.44
C MET A 1 -13.35 9.02 13.80
N GLU A 2 -13.86 8.02 14.52
CA GLU A 2 -14.74 6.96 13.96
C GLU A 2 -15.92 7.46 13.08
N ASN A 3 -16.76 8.37 13.60
CA ASN A 3 -17.89 8.94 12.85
C ASN A 3 -17.47 9.73 11.58
N PHE A 4 -16.22 10.18 11.52
CA PHE A 4 -15.66 10.82 10.33
C PHE A 4 -15.29 9.75 9.30
N LEU A 5 -14.57 8.71 9.71
CA LEU A 5 -14.16 7.61 8.83
C LEU A 5 -15.34 6.85 8.23
N GLU A 6 -16.42 6.64 9.00
CA GLU A 6 -17.67 6.06 8.48
C GLU A 6 -18.23 6.86 7.30
N LYS A 7 -18.11 8.20 7.33
CA LYS A 7 -18.56 9.08 6.25
C LYS A 7 -17.60 9.11 5.06
N GLN A 8 -16.33 8.78 5.27
CA GLN A 8 -15.33 8.73 4.21
C GLN A 8 -15.32 7.41 3.45
N GLN A 9 -16.00 6.37 3.95
CA GLN A 9 -15.95 5.04 3.39
C GLN A 9 -16.27 4.98 1.89
N GLU A 10 -17.42 5.52 1.47
CA GLU A 10 -17.81 5.51 0.05
C GLU A 10 -16.85 6.34 -0.80
N PHE A 11 -16.42 7.50 -0.29
CA PHE A 11 -15.49 8.38 -0.99
C PHE A 11 -14.13 7.72 -1.22
N PHE A 12 -13.52 7.18 -0.16
CA PHE A 12 -12.23 6.50 -0.24
C PHE A 12 -12.30 5.27 -1.15
N PHE A 13 -13.35 4.45 -1.02
CA PHE A 13 -13.48 3.24 -1.83
C PHE A 13 -13.64 3.54 -3.33
N ASN A 14 -14.42 4.57 -3.67
CA ASN A 14 -14.53 5.04 -5.06
C ASN A 14 -13.19 5.60 -5.56
N PHE A 15 -12.51 6.42 -4.76
CA PHE A 15 -11.18 6.93 -5.10
C PHE A 15 -10.19 5.80 -5.38
N LEU A 16 -10.12 4.80 -4.48
CA LEU A 16 -9.24 3.65 -4.60
C LEU A 16 -9.51 2.87 -5.90
N THR A 17 -10.77 2.53 -6.15
CA THR A 17 -11.15 1.70 -7.30
C THR A 17 -10.99 2.45 -8.62
N ASP A 18 -11.46 3.70 -8.71
CA ASP A 18 -11.30 4.53 -9.90
C ASP A 18 -9.82 4.80 -10.22
N SER A 19 -8.99 5.05 -9.21
CA SER A 19 -7.57 5.32 -9.41
C SER A 19 -6.83 4.09 -9.93
N ILE A 20 -7.08 2.91 -9.35
CA ILE A 20 -6.48 1.66 -9.82
C ILE A 20 -6.97 1.33 -11.22
N ASP A 21 -8.28 1.43 -11.49
CA ASP A 21 -8.81 1.12 -12.82
C ASP A 21 -8.22 2.04 -13.90
N ASN A 22 -8.06 3.34 -13.61
CA ASN A 22 -7.40 4.26 -14.53
C ASN A 22 -5.91 3.93 -14.71
N PHE A 23 -5.19 3.60 -13.63
CA PHE A 23 -3.79 3.19 -13.70
C PHE A 23 -3.61 1.94 -14.58
N LEU A 24 -4.46 0.93 -14.41
CA LEU A 24 -4.37 -0.32 -15.18
C LEU A 24 -4.62 -0.14 -16.68
N LEU A 25 -5.23 0.97 -17.14
CA LEU A 25 -5.43 1.22 -18.57
C LEU A 25 -4.10 1.43 -19.31
N ASP A 26 -3.13 2.07 -18.66
CA ASP A 26 -1.82 2.37 -19.24
C ASP A 26 -0.76 1.30 -18.89
N HIS A 27 -1.07 0.42 -17.93
CA HIS A 27 -0.19 -0.62 -17.41
C HIS A 27 -0.75 -2.05 -17.62
N SER A 28 -1.49 -2.29 -18.71
CA SER A 28 -2.19 -3.55 -18.95
C SER A 28 -1.29 -4.76 -19.22
N ASP A 29 -0.04 -4.51 -19.62
CA ASP A 29 0.96 -5.53 -19.96
C ASP A 29 1.90 -5.87 -18.79
N GLU A 30 1.73 -5.19 -17.65
CA GLU A 30 2.55 -5.36 -16.46
C GLU A 30 1.98 -6.43 -15.52
N THR A 31 2.84 -6.98 -14.65
CA THR A 31 2.42 -7.88 -13.57
C THR A 31 3.00 -7.40 -12.26
N PHE A 32 2.11 -7.20 -11.29
CA PHE A 32 2.41 -6.60 -10.01
C PHE A 32 2.65 -7.68 -8.95
N TYR A 33 3.62 -7.45 -8.06
CA TYR A 33 3.84 -8.29 -6.87
C TYR A 33 3.46 -7.59 -5.56
N ALA A 34 3.24 -6.28 -5.59
CA ALA A 34 2.86 -5.53 -4.41
C ALA A 34 1.91 -4.38 -4.74
N PHE A 35 0.94 -4.15 -3.86
CA PHE A 35 0.16 -2.92 -3.76
C PHE A 35 0.23 -2.40 -2.33
N ILE A 36 0.64 -1.15 -2.15
CA ILE A 36 0.91 -0.57 -0.84
C ILE A 36 0.14 0.74 -0.69
N LEU A 37 -0.52 0.90 0.46
CA LEU A 37 -0.92 2.21 0.96
C LEU A 37 0.20 2.74 1.87
N ASP A 38 1.04 3.61 1.31
CA ASP A 38 2.12 4.29 2.01
C ASP A 38 1.58 5.61 2.57
N CYS A 39 1.37 5.64 3.88
CA CYS A 39 0.60 6.68 4.53
C CYS A 39 1.50 7.69 5.26
N ASN A 40 1.10 8.95 5.30
CA ASN A 40 1.60 9.92 6.27
C ASN A 40 0.38 10.50 6.99
N ILE A 41 -0.16 9.72 7.92
CA ILE A 41 -1.45 10.03 8.55
C ILE A 41 -1.36 11.29 9.42
N HIS A 42 -0.20 11.52 10.01
CA HIS A 42 0.07 12.70 10.81
C HIS A 42 -0.09 14.01 10.01
N GLU A 43 0.31 14.02 8.73
CA GLU A 43 0.27 15.17 7.83
C GLU A 43 -0.88 15.05 6.82
N GLU A 44 -2.03 15.65 7.14
CA GLU A 44 -3.20 15.74 6.24
C GLU A 44 -3.78 14.38 5.79
N GLY A 45 -3.46 13.30 6.52
CA GLY A 45 -3.99 11.98 6.18
C GLY A 45 -3.56 11.54 4.79
N GLU A 46 -2.32 11.86 4.39
CA GLU A 46 -1.80 11.51 3.07
C GLU A 46 -1.75 9.98 2.93
N ILE A 47 -2.35 9.48 1.86
CA ILE A 47 -2.38 8.07 1.51
C ILE A 47 -1.87 7.96 0.06
N ASN A 48 -0.68 7.40 -0.08
CA ASN A 48 -0.06 7.16 -1.38
C ASN A 48 -0.38 5.75 -1.84
N LEU A 49 -0.90 5.63 -3.06
CA LEU A 49 -1.17 4.33 -3.68
C LEU A 49 0.03 3.94 -4.53
N CYS A 50 0.68 2.86 -4.14
CA CYS A 50 1.93 2.42 -4.73
C CYS A 50 1.79 1.00 -5.30
N PHE A 51 2.18 0.80 -6.56
CA PHE A 51 2.31 -0.51 -7.19
C PHE A 51 3.77 -0.80 -7.49
N ASN A 52 4.15 -2.08 -7.43
CA ASN A 52 5.46 -2.49 -7.94
C ASN A 52 5.37 -3.79 -8.74
N THR A 53 6.21 -3.88 -9.77
CA THR A 53 6.27 -4.99 -10.72
C THR A 53 7.52 -5.82 -10.48
N THR A 54 7.50 -7.07 -10.95
CA THR A 54 8.69 -7.93 -10.86
C THR A 54 9.86 -7.40 -11.69
N GLU A 55 9.57 -6.67 -12.76
CA GLU A 55 10.58 -6.04 -13.62
C GLU A 55 11.28 -4.90 -12.90
N LEU A 56 10.51 -3.95 -12.36
CA LEU A 56 11.05 -2.83 -11.58
C LEU A 56 11.81 -3.34 -10.34
N TRP A 57 11.31 -4.37 -9.65
CA TRP A 57 12.04 -4.97 -8.54
C TRP A 57 13.40 -5.56 -8.94
N GLN A 58 13.49 -6.17 -10.12
CA GLN A 58 14.75 -6.68 -10.65
C GLN A 58 15.71 -5.53 -10.97
N GLU A 59 15.21 -4.42 -11.54
CA GLU A 59 16.02 -3.22 -11.79
C GLU A 59 16.57 -2.61 -10.49
N THR A 60 15.73 -2.49 -9.46
CA THR A 60 16.15 -2.06 -8.11
C THR A 60 17.24 -2.99 -7.56
N THR A 61 17.02 -4.31 -7.63
CA THR A 61 17.97 -5.32 -7.15
C THR A 61 19.31 -5.20 -7.87
N ASP A 62 19.31 -5.09 -9.20
CA ASP A 62 20.53 -4.97 -10.00
C ASP A 62 21.30 -3.67 -9.66
N TYR A 63 20.58 -2.56 -9.50
CA TYR A 63 21.17 -1.27 -9.16
C TYR A 63 21.89 -1.31 -7.81
N TYR A 64 21.23 -1.81 -6.77
CA TYR A 64 21.80 -1.84 -5.42
C TYR A 64 22.86 -2.93 -5.25
N THR A 65 22.72 -4.06 -5.94
CA THR A 65 23.78 -5.09 -6.02
C THR A 65 25.06 -4.50 -6.61
N ASN A 66 24.95 -3.72 -7.69
CA ASN A 66 26.09 -3.06 -8.31
C ASN A 66 26.73 -1.97 -7.42
N LYS A 67 25.99 -1.44 -6.45
CA LYS A 67 26.50 -0.54 -5.39
C LYS A 67 27.12 -1.27 -4.20
N GLY A 68 27.08 -2.60 -4.17
CA GLY A 68 27.65 -3.42 -3.12
C GLY A 68 26.75 -3.61 -1.89
N TYR A 69 25.43 -3.44 -2.05
CA TYR A 69 24.47 -3.79 -1.02
C TYR A 69 24.42 -5.32 -0.83
N THR A 70 24.17 -5.77 0.39
CA THR A 70 24.01 -7.20 0.68
C THR A 70 22.62 -7.69 0.27
N GLU A 71 22.48 -9.00 0.06
CA GLU A 71 21.18 -9.63 -0.22
C GLU A 71 20.15 -9.32 0.88
N GLN A 72 20.57 -9.25 2.14
CA GLN A 72 19.69 -8.89 3.26
C GLN A 72 19.18 -7.45 3.13
N GLN A 73 20.08 -6.49 2.87
CA GLN A 73 19.68 -5.09 2.71
C GLN A 73 18.70 -4.92 1.54
N ILE A 74 18.95 -5.63 0.44
CA ILE A 74 18.04 -5.61 -0.71
C ILE A 74 16.70 -6.26 -0.33
N SER A 75 16.67 -7.37 0.40
CA SER A 75 15.41 -8.00 0.79
C SER A 75 14.51 -7.11 1.65
N GLU A 76 15.11 -6.26 2.50
CA GLU A 76 14.39 -5.27 3.33
C GLU A 76 13.68 -4.20 2.48
N MET A 77 14.15 -3.94 1.25
CA MET A 77 13.58 -2.94 0.34
C MET A 77 12.37 -3.45 -0.46
N LYS A 78 12.16 -4.78 -0.54
CA LYS A 78 11.15 -5.38 -1.44
C LYS A 78 9.75 -4.84 -1.21
N TYR A 79 9.40 -4.55 0.04
CA TYR A 79 8.07 -4.07 0.45
C TYR A 79 8.11 -2.68 1.10
N ASN A 80 9.24 -1.99 1.00
CA ASN A 80 9.38 -0.62 1.47
C ASN A 80 9.23 0.35 0.30
N SER A 81 8.06 0.99 0.17
CA SER A 81 7.77 1.92 -0.94
C SER A 81 8.65 3.15 -0.94
N SER A 82 9.23 3.53 0.21
CA SER A 82 10.20 4.64 0.26
C SER A 82 11.52 4.32 -0.46
N ASP A 83 11.81 3.04 -0.72
CA ASP A 83 12.95 2.59 -1.51
C ASP A 83 12.64 2.43 -3.00
N TRP A 84 11.39 2.70 -3.41
CA TRP A 84 10.93 2.64 -4.80
C TRP A 84 11.10 4.01 -5.49
N ASP A 85 11.12 4.00 -6.82
CA ASP A 85 11.10 5.23 -7.61
C ASP A 85 9.74 5.92 -7.54
N GLU A 86 9.74 7.24 -7.78
CA GLU A 86 8.53 8.08 -7.66
C GLU A 86 7.37 7.61 -8.56
N ASP A 87 7.68 7.00 -9.70
CA ASP A 87 6.67 6.52 -10.67
C ASP A 87 5.88 5.30 -10.16
N GLN A 88 6.38 4.58 -9.14
CA GLN A 88 5.64 3.50 -8.48
C GLN A 88 4.53 4.03 -7.57
N ARG A 89 4.58 5.30 -7.16
CA ARG A 89 3.46 6.04 -6.55
C ARG A 89 2.63 6.68 -7.66
N PHE A 90 1.52 6.05 -8.02
CA PHE A 90 0.72 6.52 -9.15
C PHE A 90 -0.36 7.54 -8.77
N THR A 91 -0.76 7.61 -7.50
CA THR A 91 -1.68 8.65 -7.00
C THR A 91 -1.60 8.82 -5.49
N SER A 92 -2.18 9.93 -5.01
CA SER A 92 -2.24 10.29 -3.59
C SER A 92 -3.61 10.86 -3.24
N LEU A 93 -4.06 10.61 -2.02
CA LEU A 93 -5.24 11.20 -1.41
C LEU A 93 -4.87 11.85 -0.09
N HIS A 94 -5.39 13.05 0.17
CA HIS A 94 -5.41 13.63 1.52
C HIS A 94 -6.78 13.35 2.13
N LEU A 95 -6.82 12.47 3.14
CA LEU A 95 -8.09 12.03 3.73
C LEU A 95 -8.78 13.15 4.53
N PHE A 96 -8.00 14.09 5.07
CA PHE A 96 -8.48 15.22 5.86
C PHE A 96 -7.52 16.42 5.76
N ASP A 97 -8.01 17.63 6.01
CA ASP A 97 -7.22 18.87 5.80
C ASP A 97 -6.37 19.29 7.02
N ASP A 98 -6.46 18.57 8.14
CA ASP A 98 -5.87 18.96 9.42
C ASP A 98 -4.79 17.96 9.90
N TRP A 99 -3.90 18.42 10.77
CA TRP A 99 -2.88 17.59 11.41
C TRP A 99 -3.49 16.70 12.50
N VAL A 100 -3.04 15.46 12.58
CA VAL A 100 -3.44 14.52 13.65
C VAL A 100 -2.22 14.14 14.47
N GLU A 101 -2.12 14.71 15.68
CA GLU A 101 -1.00 14.45 16.60
C GLU A 101 -1.26 13.26 17.55
N ASP A 102 -2.49 12.77 17.62
CA ASP A 102 -2.88 11.73 18.57
C ASP A 102 -2.66 10.34 17.98
N ASP A 103 -1.68 9.60 18.53
CA ASP A 103 -1.32 8.24 18.12
C ASP A 103 -2.52 7.29 18.07
N GLU A 104 -3.50 7.46 18.97
CA GLU A 104 -4.73 6.64 18.97
C GLU A 104 -5.58 6.90 17.70
N ASN A 105 -5.64 8.14 17.24
CA ASN A 105 -6.35 8.48 16.01
C ASN A 105 -5.58 8.02 14.77
N ILE A 106 -4.24 8.09 14.76
CA ILE A 106 -3.41 7.56 13.67
C ILE A 106 -3.65 6.06 13.53
N ALA A 107 -3.53 5.31 14.64
CA ALA A 107 -3.77 3.88 14.66
C ALA A 107 -5.18 3.52 14.19
N LEU A 108 -6.20 4.29 14.61
CA LEU A 108 -7.58 4.08 14.17
C LEU A 108 -7.77 4.29 12.66
N VAL A 109 -7.09 5.25 12.05
CA VAL A 109 -7.13 5.48 10.60
C VAL A 109 -6.48 4.32 9.86
N LEU A 110 -5.29 3.86 10.30
CA LEU A 110 -4.61 2.72 9.69
C LEU A 110 -5.43 1.43 9.82
N ASP A 111 -6.02 1.17 10.98
CA ASP A 111 -6.91 0.03 11.21
C ASP A 111 -8.14 0.09 10.28
N TRP A 112 -8.71 1.28 10.09
CA TRP A 112 -9.81 1.49 9.16
C TRP A 112 -9.38 1.27 7.70
N LEU A 113 -8.20 1.73 7.29
CA LEU A 113 -7.65 1.47 5.96
C LEU A 113 -7.47 -0.02 5.71
N CYS A 114 -6.93 -0.78 6.67
CA CYS A 114 -6.86 -2.25 6.58
C CYS A 114 -8.24 -2.88 6.38
N GLN A 115 -9.28 -2.41 7.07
CA GLN A 115 -10.65 -2.88 6.84
C GLN A 115 -11.14 -2.57 5.43
N GLN A 116 -10.85 -1.37 4.89
CA GLN A 116 -11.17 -1.03 3.51
C GLN A 116 -10.44 -1.94 2.52
N MET A 117 -9.19 -2.31 2.82
CA MET A 117 -8.43 -3.22 1.98
C MET A 117 -8.96 -4.64 1.98
N VAL A 118 -9.52 -5.12 3.10
CA VAL A 118 -10.23 -6.40 3.12
C VAL A 118 -11.48 -6.35 2.23
N LEU A 119 -12.26 -5.27 2.27
CA LEU A 119 -13.42 -5.09 1.39
C LEU A 119 -13.02 -4.99 -0.09
N PHE A 120 -11.88 -4.36 -0.37
CA PHE A 120 -11.36 -4.21 -1.72
C PHE A 120 -11.06 -5.55 -2.40
N LEU A 121 -10.67 -6.59 -1.66
CA LEU A 121 -10.38 -7.91 -2.24
C LEU A 121 -11.59 -8.51 -2.98
N ASP A 122 -12.81 -8.16 -2.58
CA ASP A 122 -14.05 -8.62 -3.21
C ASP A 122 -14.48 -7.75 -4.40
N SER A 123 -13.74 -6.68 -4.72
CA SER A 123 -14.06 -5.76 -5.82
C SER A 123 -13.66 -6.31 -7.19
N GLU A 124 -14.39 -5.91 -8.24
CA GLU A 124 -13.99 -6.22 -9.62
C GLU A 124 -12.63 -5.60 -9.99
N THR A 125 -12.34 -4.41 -9.48
CA THR A 125 -11.07 -3.72 -9.68
C THR A 125 -9.91 -4.56 -9.17
N PHE A 126 -10.00 -5.12 -7.97
CA PHE A 126 -8.96 -6.02 -7.45
C PHE A 126 -8.76 -7.24 -8.36
N GLN A 127 -9.84 -7.83 -8.88
CA GLN A 127 -9.76 -8.97 -9.80
C GLN A 127 -9.09 -8.62 -11.13
N ARG A 128 -9.16 -7.36 -11.57
CA ARG A 128 -8.53 -6.87 -12.81
C ARG A 128 -7.01 -6.70 -12.71
N ILE A 129 -6.44 -6.51 -11.52
CA ILE A 129 -4.99 -6.37 -11.35
C ILE A 129 -4.30 -7.66 -11.83
N ALA A 130 -3.31 -7.56 -12.72
CA ALA A 130 -2.45 -8.68 -13.08
C ALA A 130 -1.44 -8.94 -11.94
N LYS A 131 -1.69 -9.96 -11.13
CA LYS A 131 -0.95 -10.25 -9.88
C LYS A 131 -0.03 -11.46 -10.04
N THR A 132 1.12 -11.43 -9.38
CA THR A 132 1.92 -12.64 -9.15
C THR A 132 1.21 -13.57 -8.14
N GLU A 133 1.66 -14.82 -8.04
CA GLU A 133 1.15 -15.79 -7.06
C GLU A 133 1.44 -15.33 -5.61
N ASP A 134 2.59 -14.68 -5.40
CA ASP A 134 3.05 -14.14 -4.12
C ASP A 134 2.65 -12.68 -3.87
N PHE A 135 1.65 -12.16 -4.61
CA PHE A 135 1.25 -10.76 -4.53
C PHE A 135 0.91 -10.34 -3.09
N LYS A 136 1.40 -9.18 -2.66
CA LYS A 136 1.15 -8.63 -1.32
C LYS A 136 0.39 -7.32 -1.34
N LEU A 137 -0.44 -7.14 -0.33
CA LEU A 137 -1.16 -5.91 -0.05
C LEU A 137 -0.77 -5.42 1.33
N LEU A 138 -0.27 -4.19 1.44
CA LEU A 138 0.20 -3.62 2.71
C LEU A 138 -0.38 -2.23 2.96
N VAL A 139 -0.51 -1.88 4.24
CA VAL A 139 -0.94 -0.56 4.73
C VAL A 139 -0.06 -0.21 5.93
N TYR A 140 0.78 0.80 5.77
CA TYR A 140 1.65 1.28 6.84
C TYR A 140 1.81 2.80 6.76
N ASP A 141 2.10 3.41 7.91
CA ASP A 141 2.54 4.80 7.96
C ASP A 141 4.03 4.93 7.59
N HIS A 142 4.49 6.10 7.18
CA HIS A 142 5.86 6.37 6.75
C HIS A 142 6.91 6.14 7.86
N ASN A 143 6.49 6.05 9.12
CA ASN A 143 7.33 5.68 10.26
C ASN A 143 7.22 4.20 10.66
N GLU A 144 6.36 3.44 9.99
CA GLU A 144 6.15 2.00 10.17
C GLU A 144 6.89 1.21 9.09
N ASP A 145 7.08 -0.08 9.32
CA ASP A 145 7.58 -1.00 8.32
C ASP A 145 6.50 -2.00 7.87
N SER A 146 6.84 -2.83 6.87
CA SER A 146 5.91 -3.83 6.33
C SER A 146 5.41 -4.85 7.37
N SER A 147 6.13 -5.06 8.48
CA SER A 147 5.71 -5.96 9.55
C SER A 147 4.60 -5.36 10.41
N ASP A 148 4.59 -4.05 10.64
CA ASP A 148 3.48 -3.36 11.33
C ASP A 148 2.16 -3.53 10.56
N SER A 149 2.22 -3.44 9.23
CA SER A 149 1.09 -3.75 8.34
C SER A 149 0.59 -5.18 8.54
N GLN A 150 1.50 -6.16 8.56
CA GLN A 150 1.12 -7.56 8.79
C GLN A 150 0.47 -7.74 10.17
N GLU A 151 1.06 -7.22 11.25
CA GLU A 151 0.51 -7.31 12.60
C GLU A 151 -0.91 -6.74 12.68
N ARG A 152 -1.18 -5.67 11.92
CA ARG A 152 -2.51 -5.07 11.81
C ARG A 152 -3.51 -5.99 11.09
N PHE A 153 -3.12 -6.57 9.96
CA PHE A 153 -3.99 -7.50 9.22
C PHE A 153 -4.24 -8.82 9.96
N GLU A 154 -3.27 -9.34 10.71
CA GLU A 154 -3.42 -10.57 11.51
C GLU A 154 -4.55 -10.47 12.57
N LYS A 155 -4.89 -9.24 13.00
CA LYS A 155 -6.02 -9.00 13.91
C LYS A 155 -7.38 -9.17 13.22
N ILE A 156 -7.43 -9.10 11.89
CA ILE A 156 -8.66 -8.99 11.09
C ILE A 156 -8.86 -10.22 10.19
N THR A 157 -7.79 -10.79 9.65
CA THR A 157 -7.84 -11.88 8.67
C THR A 157 -6.53 -12.70 8.66
N MET A 158 -6.61 -13.95 8.20
CA MET A 158 -5.46 -14.86 8.04
C MET A 158 -5.07 -15.04 6.55
N SER A 159 -5.46 -14.10 5.68
CA SER A 159 -5.15 -14.20 4.26
C SER A 159 -3.66 -13.96 3.99
N GLU A 160 -3.05 -14.84 3.21
CA GLU A 160 -1.63 -14.80 2.86
C GLU A 160 -1.25 -13.55 2.05
N ILE A 161 -2.21 -12.86 1.43
CA ILE A 161 -1.96 -11.60 0.70
C ILE A 161 -1.44 -10.48 1.61
N PHE A 162 -1.69 -10.55 2.92
CA PHE A 162 -1.28 -9.54 3.89
C PHE A 162 -0.06 -9.95 4.73
N GLN A 163 0.54 -11.11 4.45
CA GLN A 163 1.64 -11.68 5.24
C GLN A 163 2.96 -11.61 4.48
N ILE A 164 3.98 -11.03 5.07
CA ILE A 164 5.36 -11.05 4.59
C ILE A 164 6.09 -12.26 5.20
N GLU A 165 6.87 -12.99 4.39
CA GLU A 165 7.64 -14.18 4.83
C GLU A 165 8.97 -13.80 5.52
#